data_AF-A0AAX0PY59-F1
#
_entry.id   AF-A0AAX0PY59-F1
#
_cell.length_a   1.000
_cell.length_b   1.000
_cell.length_c   1.000
_cell.angle_alpha   90.00
_cell.angle_beta   90.00
_cell.angle_gamma   90.00
#
_symmetry.space_group_name_H-M   'P 1'
#
loop_
_entity.id
_entity.type
_entity.pdbx_description
1 polymer ?
#
loop_
_entity_poly.entity_id
_entity_poly.type
_entity_poly.pdbx_seq_one_letter_code
_entity_poly.pdbx_strand_id
1 'polypeptide(L)'
;MNIIRQKNTENELHNIVHQFTSLIGLSKLTKLVNYRRNSEISLMKVIEWLLTTKFLGRSLYRAHETPNFTSRTVRNNLNDGRINWQRLICQVG
;
A
#
# COMPACT_ATOMS: atom_id res chain seq x y z
N MET A 1 16.75 28.76 1.44
CA MET A 1 15.75 27.80 0.91
C MET A 1 16.10 26.42 1.46
N ASN A 2 15.38 25.96 2.50
CA ASN A 2 15.71 24.75 3.26
C ASN A 2 15.24 23.48 2.52
N ILE A 3 16.10 22.95 1.65
CA ILE A 3 15.81 21.76 0.83
C ILE A 3 15.99 20.44 1.66
N ILE A 4 16.50 20.52 2.89
CA ILE A 4 17.00 19.35 3.64
C ILE A 4 15.91 18.63 4.49
N ARG A 5 14.72 19.21 4.72
CA ARG A 5 13.74 18.62 5.66
C ARG A 5 12.76 17.62 5.04
N GLN A 6 12.43 17.74 3.75
CA GLN A 6 11.30 17.02 3.15
C GLN A 6 11.57 15.51 2.96
N LYS A 7 12.81 15.15 2.60
CA LYS A 7 13.22 13.75 2.37
C LYS A 7 13.28 12.93 3.67
N ASN A 8 13.60 13.57 4.80
CA ASN A 8 13.58 12.91 6.10
C ASN A 8 12.15 12.60 6.55
N THR A 9 11.22 13.51 6.34
CA THR A 9 9.80 13.31 6.69
C THR A 9 9.15 12.20 5.87
N GLU A 10 9.49 12.06 4.58
CA GLU A 10 8.98 10.95 3.76
C GLU A 10 9.49 9.59 4.22
N ASN A 11 10.78 9.50 4.58
CA ASN A 11 11.38 8.28 5.13
C ASN A 11 10.80 7.92 6.51
N GLU A 12 10.57 8.92 7.37
CA GLU A 12 9.90 8.73 8.67
C GLU A 12 8.48 8.19 8.49
N LEU A 13 7.70 8.77 7.57
CA LEU A 13 6.33 8.35 7.32
C LEU A 13 6.27 6.93 6.72
N HIS A 14 7.18 6.60 5.81
CA HIS A 14 7.33 5.23 5.31
C HIS A 14 7.64 4.24 6.44
N ASN A 15 8.54 4.59 7.36
CA ASN A 15 8.89 3.74 8.49
C ASN A 15 7.73 3.55 9.46
N ILE A 16 6.97 4.61 9.76
CA ILE A 16 5.76 4.54 10.60
C ILE A 16 4.71 3.63 9.94
N VAL A 17 4.50 3.77 8.63
CA VAL A 17 3.55 2.92 7.90
C VAL A 17 4.01 1.46 7.95
N HIS A 18 5.29 1.17 7.70
CA HIS A 18 5.83 -0.19 7.78
C HIS A 18 5.72 -0.80 9.19
N GLN A 19 5.97 -0.01 10.25
CA GLN A 19 5.79 -0.47 11.63
C GLN A 19 4.32 -0.76 11.93
N PHE A 20 3.40 0.14 11.51
CA PHE A 20 1.97 -0.05 11.67
C PHE A 20 1.46 -1.29 10.92
N THR A 21 1.87 -1.49 9.66
CA THR A 21 1.48 -2.67 8.88
C THR A 21 1.98 -3.97 9.49
N SER A 22 3.17 -3.96 10.08
CA SER A 22 3.73 -5.10 10.82
C SER A 22 2.93 -5.39 12.10
N LEU A 23 2.59 -4.34 12.87
CA LEU A 23 1.82 -4.44 14.12
C LEU A 23 0.42 -5.00 13.92
N ILE A 24 -0.30 -4.58 12.87
CA ILE A 24 -1.63 -5.12 12.55
C ILE A 24 -1.57 -6.52 11.90
N GLY A 25 -0.38 -7.10 11.75
CA GLY A 25 -0.20 -8.40 11.13
C GLY A 25 -0.63 -8.43 9.67
N LEU A 26 -0.42 -7.33 8.93
CA LEU A 26 -0.91 -7.19 7.55
C LEU A 26 -0.39 -8.30 6.62
N SER A 27 0.82 -8.81 6.88
CA SER A 27 1.35 -9.97 6.16
C SER A 27 0.48 -11.23 6.33
N LYS A 28 -0.15 -11.43 7.49
CA LYS A 28 -1.13 -12.49 7.71
C LYS A 28 -2.44 -12.19 6.97
N LEU A 29 -2.89 -10.94 6.99
CA LEU A 29 -4.08 -10.50 6.25
C LEU A 29 -3.92 -10.69 4.73
N THR A 30 -2.72 -10.45 4.18
CA THR A 30 -2.42 -10.72 2.76
C THR A 30 -2.46 -12.20 2.39
N LYS A 31 -2.33 -13.12 3.34
CA LYS A 31 -2.54 -14.57 3.10
C LYS A 31 -4.01 -14.95 3.10
N LEU A 32 -4.88 -14.13 3.69
CA LEU A 32 -6.32 -14.39 3.77
C LEU A 32 -7.05 -14.03 2.48
N VAL A 33 -6.54 -13.06 1.72
CA VAL A 33 -6.96 -12.90 0.33
C VAL A 33 -6.42 -14.08 -0.48
N ASN A 34 -7.27 -14.73 -1.29
CA ASN A 34 -6.89 -15.87 -2.15
C ASN A 34 -5.88 -15.46 -3.24
N TYR A 35 -4.67 -15.13 -2.84
CA TYR A 35 -3.71 -14.37 -3.61
C TYR A 35 -3.00 -15.29 -4.61
N ARG A 36 -3.51 -15.33 -5.85
CA ARG A 36 -2.85 -16.00 -6.99
C ARG A 36 -2.37 -15.00 -8.04
N ARG A 37 -1.78 -13.89 -7.59
CA ARG A 37 -1.35 -12.79 -8.47
C ARG A 37 -0.09 -13.13 -9.27
N ASN A 38 -0.07 -12.68 -10.52
CA ASN A 38 1.12 -12.66 -11.38
C ASN A 38 1.58 -11.22 -11.61
N SER A 39 2.32 -10.67 -10.65
CA SER A 39 2.92 -9.33 -10.78
C SER A 39 4.21 -9.26 -9.99
N GLU A 40 5.15 -8.49 -10.50
CA GLU A 40 6.50 -8.33 -9.92
C GLU A 40 6.50 -7.58 -8.58
N ILE A 41 5.46 -6.79 -8.32
CA ILE A 41 5.34 -6.02 -7.09
C ILE A 41 4.67 -6.89 -6.01
N SER A 42 5.03 -6.80 -4.73
CA SER A 42 4.32 -7.57 -3.69
C SER A 42 3.01 -6.89 -3.25
N LEU A 43 2.03 -7.66 -2.77
CA LEU A 43 0.77 -7.10 -2.26
C LEU A 43 0.99 -6.15 -1.07
N MET A 44 1.95 -6.49 -0.21
CA MET A 44 2.35 -5.65 0.93
C MET A 44 2.74 -4.24 0.47
N LYS A 45 3.56 -4.11 -0.57
CA LYS A 45 3.94 -2.80 -1.10
C LYS A 45 2.75 -2.00 -1.63
N VAL A 46 1.75 -2.67 -2.22
CA VAL A 46 0.51 -2.03 -2.67
C VAL A 46 -0.24 -1.43 -1.49
N ILE A 47 -0.36 -2.19 -0.39
CA ILE A 47 -1.09 -1.73 0.80
C ILE A 47 -0.34 -0.62 1.53
N GLU A 48 0.99 -0.73 1.69
CA GLU A 48 1.81 0.32 2.28
C GLU A 48 1.67 1.64 1.52
N TRP A 49 1.71 1.61 0.19
CA TRP A 49 1.52 2.79 -0.63
C TRP A 49 0.09 3.38 -0.48
N LEU A 50 -0.93 2.52 -0.41
CA LEU A 50 -2.32 2.95 -0.19
C LEU A 50 -2.50 3.62 1.18
N LEU A 51 -1.94 3.04 2.23
CA LEU A 51 -1.98 3.59 3.59
C LEU A 51 -1.25 4.92 3.65
N THR A 52 -0.04 5.00 3.08
CA THR A 52 0.75 6.24 2.99
C THR A 52 -0.06 7.34 2.29
N THR A 53 -0.65 7.02 1.14
CA THR A 53 -1.50 7.95 0.38
C THR A 53 -2.67 8.47 1.21
N LYS A 54 -3.35 7.58 1.93
CA LYS A 54 -4.49 7.93 2.78
C LYS A 54 -4.08 8.76 4.00
N PHE A 55 -3.00 8.41 4.69
CA PHE A 55 -2.50 9.16 5.84
C PHE A 55 -2.00 10.55 5.46
N LEU A 56 -1.50 10.72 4.24
CA LEU A 56 -1.17 12.05 3.69
C LEU A 56 -2.40 12.87 3.29
N GLY A 57 -3.63 12.37 3.48
CA GLY A 57 -4.87 13.04 3.09
C GLY A 57 -5.05 13.14 1.57
N ARG A 58 -4.37 12.28 0.80
CA ARG A 58 -4.37 12.34 -0.67
C ARG A 58 -5.37 11.34 -1.27
N SER A 59 -5.93 11.71 -2.41
CA SER A 59 -6.63 10.76 -3.27
C SER A 59 -5.62 9.93 -4.06
N LEU A 60 -6.05 8.78 -4.60
CA LEU A 60 -5.19 7.95 -5.47
C LEU A 60 -4.62 8.74 -6.65
N TYR A 61 -5.40 9.66 -7.22
CA TYR A 61 -4.98 10.52 -8.33
C TYR A 61 -3.93 11.57 -7.96
N ARG A 62 -3.84 11.94 -6.68
CA ARG A 62 -2.88 12.93 -6.15
C ARG A 62 -1.75 12.28 -5.36
N ALA A 63 -1.69 10.95 -5.37
CA ALA A 63 -0.65 10.21 -4.68
C ALA A 63 0.71 10.46 -5.34
N HIS A 64 1.78 10.38 -4.56
CA HIS A 64 3.12 10.47 -5.13
C HIS A 64 3.42 9.20 -5.91
N GLU A 65 3.68 9.36 -7.20
CA GLU A 65 4.12 8.26 -8.04
C GLU A 65 5.55 7.90 -7.66
N THR A 66 5.81 6.60 -7.55
CA THR A 66 7.17 6.06 -7.44
C THR A 66 7.42 5.19 -8.67
N PRO A 67 8.69 4.86 -9.00
CA PRO A 67 8.99 3.99 -10.15
C PRO A 67 8.21 2.67 -10.14
N ASN A 68 7.88 2.17 -8.95
CA ASN A 68 7.12 0.93 -8.77
C ASN A 68 5.60 1.15 -8.61
N PHE A 69 5.16 2.34 -8.22
CA PHE A 69 3.75 2.62 -7.93
C PHE A 69 3.28 3.88 -8.63
N THR A 70 2.64 3.67 -9.78
CA THR A 70 1.79 4.67 -10.44
C THR A 70 0.33 4.44 -10.06
N SER A 71 -0.51 5.45 -10.27
CA SER A 71 -1.97 5.30 -10.12
C SER A 71 -2.54 4.13 -10.92
N ARG A 72 -1.94 3.83 -12.08
CA ARG A 72 -2.33 2.70 -12.95
C ARG A 72 -1.95 1.37 -12.33
N THR A 73 -0.72 1.22 -11.83
CA THR A 73 -0.25 -0.01 -11.19
C THR A 73 -1.17 -0.40 -10.03
N VAL A 74 -1.52 0.57 -9.18
CA VAL A 74 -2.39 0.33 -8.03
C VAL A 74 -3.79 -0.09 -8.46
N ARG A 75 -4.38 0.58 -9.44
CA ARG A 75 -5.69 0.18 -10.00
C ARG A 75 -5.68 -1.24 -10.54
N ASN A 76 -4.65 -1.61 -11.31
CA ASN A 76 -4.54 -2.95 -11.86
C ASN A 76 -4.49 -4.02 -10.75
N ASN A 77 -3.82 -3.71 -9.63
CA ASN A 77 -3.75 -4.60 -8.49
C ASN A 77 -5.08 -4.69 -7.73
N LEU A 78 -5.74 -3.55 -7.49
CA LEU A 78 -7.06 -3.53 -6.85
C LEU A 78 -8.12 -4.25 -7.68
N ASN A 79 -7.98 -4.23 -9.01
CA ASN A 79 -8.90 -4.88 -9.94
C ASN A 79 -8.45 -6.29 -10.35
N ASP A 80 -7.35 -6.83 -9.80
CA ASP A 80 -6.91 -8.18 -10.14
C ASP A 80 -7.91 -9.20 -9.56
N GLY A 81 -8.68 -9.84 -10.45
CA GLY A 81 -9.67 -10.85 -10.08
C GLY A 81 -9.09 -12.08 -9.38
N ARG A 82 -7.76 -12.23 -9.37
CA ARG A 82 -7.05 -13.25 -8.58
C ARG A 82 -6.82 -12.83 -7.14
N ILE A 83 -7.29 -11.66 -6.71
CA ILE A 83 -7.26 -11.21 -5.31
C ILE A 83 -8.69 -11.11 -4.80
N ASN A 84 -9.04 -11.92 -3.81
CA ASN A 84 -10.37 -11.88 -3.21
C ASN A 84 -10.44 -10.84 -2.09
N TRP A 85 -10.66 -9.57 -2.45
CA TRP A 85 -10.79 -8.47 -1.50
C TRP A 85 -11.99 -8.60 -0.55
N GLN A 86 -13.07 -9.24 -0.99
CA GLN A 86 -14.24 -9.49 -0.12
C GLN A 86 -13.88 -10.42 1.03
N ARG A 87 -13.10 -11.47 0.75
CA ARG A 87 -12.59 -12.40 1.79
C ARG A 87 -11.73 -11.66 2.81
N LEU A 88 -10.97 -10.64 2.40
CA LEU A 88 -10.24 -9.80 3.36
C LEU A 88 -11.19 -9.08 4.32
N ILE A 89 -12.22 -8.42 3.77
CA ILE A 89 -13.17 -7.64 4.56
C ILE A 89 -13.90 -8.54 5.55
N CYS A 90 -14.37 -9.72 5.12
CA CYS A 90 -15.05 -10.67 6.00
C CYS A 90 -14.17 -11.32 7.07
N GLN A 91 -12.84 -11.13 7.03
CA GLN A 91 -11.92 -11.65 8.04
C GLN A 91 -11.42 -10.56 9.00
N VAL A 92 -11.64 -9.29 8.65
CA VAL A 92 -11.24 -8.12 9.45
C VAL A 92 -12.45 -7.50 10.15
N GLY A 93 -13.65 -7.60 9.58
CA GLY A 93 -14.93 -7.27 10.22
C GLY A 93 -15.46 -8.44 11.04
#